data_AF-A0A4Q9MNI5-F1
#
_entry.id   AF-A0A4Q9MNI5-F1
#
_cell.length_a   1.000
_cell.length_b   1.000
_cell.length_c   1.000
_cell.angle_alpha   90.00
_cell.angle_beta   90.00
_cell.angle_gamma   90.00
#
_symmetry.space_group_name_H-M   'P 1'
#
loop_
_entity.id
_entity.type
_entity.pdbx_description
1 polymer ?
#
loop_
_entity_poly.entity_id
_entity_poly.type
_entity_poly.pdbx_seq_one_letter_code
_entity_poly.pdbx_strand_id
1 'polypeptide(L)'
;MAARHLNAEVLAVVCDFLTDKPDVLSFSLTCSAVRPVATQRLLSMAPVVISSSKSLRCLHSFLFSDAAARTPYVRALTVDSPNLDEGEVSSYDPEDTPLLLDILSSTPCLYELSITLHRTPNGCVDDLRVLDALVQLHTMRALNIDGESPALPELVARIRAPLRKLGVLFVNLKGDWWHPAAFEKFLPHLAPTLEELHVNDFCLDHSDFNENTSLSDRTQYLALRSLTINHFFHHPLLEHLQYLFPALDRVLCATFTDLPIPEDRWVDIRAANQRAQEGDSESHSHPWKRLDQLICNIPLFYILALRCPIRLVSLDACSLDHRTFATQALRENPPPRLKVSLLLHDGLGVFDELFPPELAETLTHLTLCIDYSNICYGLHYPANAHAIATLQWDHLMERLLQTVLPLHHLTHLRIVIQADIRHPFSGLYGRLPCSEDFVQALRDPALRLEKAALSLAGVLTSARYVFLTTRGFLADRERSDDEWVYTWRVSERWLISRAWRVAGPWAHNARESQSESSLVELDEAFAEMIMEQEELFLSLQDEINHTGGYELWQPEPN
;
A
#
# COMPACT_ATOMS: atom_id res chain seq x y z
N MET A 1 -8.06 46.41 -0.37
CA MET A 1 -7.77 47.13 -1.64
C MET A 1 -6.33 47.70 -1.59
N ALA A 2 -5.29 46.83 -1.57
CA ALA A 2 -3.87 47.24 -1.52
C ALA A 2 -2.91 46.24 -2.22
N ALA A 3 -3.41 45.31 -3.05
CA ALA A 3 -2.58 44.33 -3.75
C ALA A 3 -2.07 44.80 -5.12
N ARG A 4 -2.28 46.07 -5.51
CA ARG A 4 -1.89 46.59 -6.84
C ARG A 4 -0.41 46.98 -6.97
N HIS A 5 0.39 46.83 -5.91
CA HIS A 5 1.80 47.28 -5.87
C HIS A 5 2.80 46.22 -5.43
N LEU A 6 2.37 44.97 -5.20
CA LEU A 6 3.31 43.88 -4.93
C LEU A 6 3.90 43.36 -6.24
N ASN A 7 5.23 43.35 -6.33
CA ASN A 7 5.97 42.77 -7.45
C ASN A 7 5.59 41.28 -7.60
N ALA A 8 5.41 40.80 -8.83
CA ALA A 8 5.13 39.40 -9.14
C ALA A 8 6.13 38.43 -8.51
N GLU A 9 7.40 38.85 -8.37
CA GLU A 9 8.44 38.08 -7.67
C GLU A 9 8.14 37.91 -6.18
N VAL A 10 7.62 38.93 -5.52
CA VAL A 10 7.26 38.85 -4.09
C VAL A 10 6.04 37.95 -3.91
N LEU A 11 5.09 38.00 -4.84
CA LEU A 11 3.94 37.08 -4.85
C LEU A 11 4.36 35.64 -5.11
N ALA A 12 5.37 35.41 -5.96
CA ALA A 12 5.96 34.09 -6.18
C ALA A 12 6.62 33.54 -4.92
N VAL A 13 7.43 34.33 -4.25
CA VAL A 13 8.05 33.94 -2.98
C VAL A 13 7.00 33.62 -1.92
N VAL A 14 5.94 34.44 -1.79
CA VAL A 14 4.84 34.16 -0.85
C VAL A 14 4.13 32.86 -1.21
N CYS A 15 3.89 32.62 -2.50
CA CYS A 15 3.26 31.39 -2.97
C CYS A 15 4.14 30.14 -2.76
N ASP A 16 5.47 30.30 -2.77
CA ASP A 16 6.41 29.21 -2.51
C ASP A 16 6.42 28.73 -1.05
N PHE A 17 6.00 29.59 -0.11
CA PHE A 17 5.80 29.21 1.29
C PHE A 17 4.51 28.45 1.54
N LEU A 18 3.58 28.40 0.57
CA LEU A 18 2.39 27.58 0.67
C LEU A 18 2.76 26.12 0.37
N THR A 19 2.60 25.27 1.37
CA THR A 19 2.88 23.82 1.31
C THR A 19 1.65 23.00 0.94
N ASP A 20 0.46 23.56 1.13
CA ASP A 20 -0.78 22.80 1.04
C ASP A 20 -1.57 23.21 -0.20
N LYS A 21 -2.04 22.22 -0.97
CA LYS A 21 -2.82 22.43 -2.20
C LYS A 21 -4.07 23.30 -1.98
N PRO A 22 -4.87 23.15 -0.90
CA PRO A 22 -6.05 23.98 -0.65
C PRO A 22 -5.70 25.47 -0.48
N ASP A 23 -4.57 25.77 0.15
CA ASP A 23 -4.10 27.13 0.37
C ASP A 23 -3.67 27.80 -0.93
N VAL A 24 -2.96 27.07 -1.79
CA VAL A 24 -2.56 27.57 -3.12
C VAL A 24 -3.80 27.80 -4.01
N LEU A 25 -4.79 26.91 -3.94
CA LEU A 25 -6.07 27.10 -4.66
C LEU A 25 -6.82 28.33 -4.15
N SER A 26 -6.94 28.50 -2.83
CA SER A 26 -7.55 29.66 -2.21
C SER A 26 -6.82 30.95 -2.59
N PHE A 27 -5.49 30.92 -2.61
CA PHE A 27 -4.64 32.02 -3.04
C PHE A 27 -4.90 32.38 -4.52
N SER A 28 -5.05 31.38 -5.40
CA SER A 28 -5.34 31.58 -6.83
C SER A 28 -6.66 32.32 -7.11
N LEU A 29 -7.62 32.22 -6.18
CA LEU A 29 -8.95 32.82 -6.30
C LEU A 29 -9.00 34.27 -5.81
N THR A 30 -7.95 34.76 -5.13
CA THR A 30 -7.97 36.10 -4.50
C THR A 30 -7.93 37.25 -5.51
N CYS A 31 -7.11 37.16 -6.58
CA CYS A 31 -7.15 38.09 -7.71
C CYS A 31 -6.48 37.54 -8.97
N SER A 32 -6.76 38.17 -10.11
CA SER A 32 -6.20 37.75 -11.42
C SER A 32 -4.68 37.87 -11.51
N ALA A 33 -4.04 38.72 -10.71
CA ALA A 33 -2.58 38.92 -10.75
C ALA A 33 -1.79 37.80 -10.05
N VAL A 34 -2.35 37.14 -9.03
CA VAL A 34 -1.69 35.99 -8.37
C VAL A 34 -2.01 34.66 -9.05
N ARG A 35 -3.06 34.61 -9.87
CA ARG A 35 -3.49 33.39 -10.54
C ARG A 35 -2.37 32.70 -11.34
N PRO A 36 -1.55 33.40 -12.15
CA PRO A 36 -0.46 32.75 -12.90
C PRO A 36 0.59 32.10 -11.97
N VAL A 37 0.95 32.81 -10.90
CA VAL A 37 1.93 32.33 -9.90
C VAL A 37 1.39 31.11 -9.15
N ALA A 38 0.14 31.17 -8.70
CA ALA A 38 -0.52 30.05 -8.04
C ALA A 38 -0.65 28.84 -8.96
N THR A 39 -0.94 29.05 -10.25
CA THR A 39 -0.99 27.98 -11.26
C THR A 39 0.38 27.31 -11.44
N GLN A 40 1.46 28.08 -11.55
CA GLN A 40 2.82 27.53 -11.64
C GLN A 40 3.16 26.69 -10.41
N ARG A 41 2.82 27.20 -9.22
CA ARG A 41 3.03 26.48 -7.96
C ARG A 41 2.24 25.17 -7.93
N LEU A 42 0.96 25.17 -8.30
CA LEU A 42 0.12 23.97 -8.37
C LEU A 42 0.70 22.90 -9.30
N LEU A 43 1.13 23.29 -10.51
CA LEU A 43 1.73 22.36 -11.49
C LEU A 43 3.04 21.76 -10.98
N SER A 44 3.77 22.48 -10.13
CA SER A 44 5.04 22.04 -9.56
C SER A 44 4.91 21.16 -8.32
N MET A 45 3.81 21.29 -7.57
CA MET A 45 3.61 20.62 -6.29
C MET A 45 2.84 19.31 -6.40
N ALA A 46 1.87 19.23 -7.32
CA ALA A 46 0.94 18.12 -7.39
C ALA A 46 1.10 17.33 -8.69
N PRO A 47 0.98 15.99 -8.64
CA PRO A 47 0.89 15.20 -9.85
C PRO A 47 -0.36 15.58 -10.65
N VAL A 48 -0.18 15.75 -11.95
CA VAL A 48 -1.29 15.96 -12.88
C VAL A 48 -1.79 14.59 -13.32
N VAL A 49 -3.04 14.26 -12.98
CA VAL A 49 -3.66 12.97 -13.33
C VAL A 49 -4.50 13.12 -14.60
N ILE A 50 -4.22 12.28 -15.60
CA ILE A 50 -4.99 12.12 -16.82
C ILE A 50 -5.70 10.78 -16.73
N SER A 51 -7.01 10.78 -16.50
CA SER A 51 -7.84 9.58 -16.33
C SER A 51 -8.81 9.31 -17.48
N SER A 52 -8.87 10.22 -18.46
CA SER A 52 -9.78 10.12 -19.62
C SER A 52 -9.34 11.01 -20.79
N SER A 53 -9.80 10.71 -22.00
CA SER A 53 -9.64 11.57 -23.18
C SER A 53 -10.08 13.02 -22.94
N LYS A 54 -11.18 13.21 -22.19
CA LYS A 54 -11.65 14.54 -21.81
C LYS A 54 -10.63 15.27 -20.94
N SER A 55 -10.08 14.60 -19.92
CA SER A 55 -9.05 15.18 -19.06
C SER A 55 -7.78 15.54 -19.84
N LEU A 56 -7.36 14.68 -20.78
CA LEU A 56 -6.23 14.93 -21.67
C LEU A 56 -6.45 16.17 -22.54
N ARG A 57 -7.59 16.28 -23.23
CA ARG A 57 -7.93 17.44 -24.07
C ARG A 57 -8.05 18.73 -23.26
N CYS A 58 -8.63 18.66 -22.07
CA CYS A 58 -8.71 19.79 -21.15
C CYS A 58 -7.32 20.23 -20.68
N LEU A 59 -6.46 19.29 -20.29
CA LEU A 59 -5.09 19.58 -19.88
C LEU A 59 -4.28 20.17 -21.03
N HIS A 60 -4.37 19.58 -22.23
CA HIS A 60 -3.72 20.10 -23.43
C HIS A 60 -4.15 21.56 -23.69
N SER A 61 -5.46 21.83 -23.79
CA SER A 61 -5.97 23.19 -23.97
C SER A 61 -5.49 24.15 -22.88
N PHE A 62 -5.48 23.70 -21.62
CA PHE A 62 -5.00 24.47 -20.50
C PHE A 62 -3.51 24.80 -20.60
N LEU A 63 -2.64 23.82 -20.86
CA LEU A 63 -1.20 24.02 -20.96
C LEU A 63 -0.86 24.91 -22.17
N PHE A 64 -1.43 24.61 -23.34
CA PHE A 64 -1.08 25.29 -24.59
C PHE A 64 -1.74 26.65 -24.79
N SER A 65 -2.73 27.03 -23.97
CA SER A 65 -3.21 28.42 -23.92
C SER A 65 -2.15 29.41 -23.44
N ASP A 66 -1.14 28.95 -22.69
CA ASP A 66 0.06 29.73 -22.30
C ASP A 66 1.23 28.78 -22.05
N ALA A 67 1.72 28.16 -23.13
CA ALA A 67 2.69 27.07 -23.06
C ALA A 67 3.98 27.49 -22.33
N ALA A 68 4.51 28.68 -22.65
CA ALA A 68 5.76 29.17 -22.08
C ALA A 68 5.67 29.38 -20.56
N ALA A 69 4.52 29.80 -20.04
CA ALA A 69 4.35 30.06 -18.61
C ALA A 69 3.95 28.82 -17.79
N ARG A 70 3.41 27.77 -18.42
CA ARG A 70 2.80 26.61 -17.72
C ARG A 70 3.57 25.31 -17.89
N THR A 71 3.98 24.98 -19.11
CA THR A 71 4.59 23.68 -19.43
C THR A 71 5.90 23.39 -18.67
N PRO A 72 6.80 24.37 -18.40
CA PRO A 72 8.03 24.08 -17.65
C PRO A 72 7.79 23.75 -16.17
N TYR A 73 6.61 24.04 -15.64
CA TYR A 73 6.28 23.81 -14.23
C TYR A 73 5.64 22.46 -13.97
N VAL A 74 5.28 21.70 -15.02
CA VAL A 74 4.76 20.33 -14.85
C VAL A 74 5.90 19.43 -14.39
N ARG A 75 5.82 18.96 -13.14
CA ARG A 75 6.86 18.11 -12.53
C ARG A 75 6.49 16.64 -12.44
N ALA A 76 5.21 16.32 -12.26
CA ALA A 76 4.73 14.95 -12.13
C ALA A 76 3.48 14.76 -12.99
N LEU A 77 3.45 13.65 -13.74
CA LEU A 77 2.35 13.30 -14.64
C LEU A 77 1.95 11.85 -14.42
N THR A 78 0.67 11.60 -14.24
CA THR A 78 0.08 10.26 -14.18
C THR A 78 -0.89 10.13 -15.34
N VAL A 79 -0.63 9.16 -16.21
CA VAL A 79 -1.47 8.83 -17.35
C VAL A 79 -2.11 7.48 -17.06
N ASP A 80 -3.30 7.54 -16.46
CA ASP A 80 -4.11 6.36 -16.21
C ASP A 80 -4.93 6.08 -17.46
N SER A 81 -4.79 4.87 -17.98
CA SER A 81 -5.85 4.34 -18.84
C SER A 81 -7.00 3.99 -17.90
N PRO A 82 -8.23 4.47 -18.13
CA PRO A 82 -9.36 4.01 -17.32
C PRO A 82 -9.39 2.48 -17.37
N ASN A 83 -9.41 1.86 -16.19
CA ASN A 83 -9.47 0.41 -16.04
C ASN A 83 -10.55 -0.16 -16.97
N LEU A 84 -10.16 -1.11 -17.80
CA LEU A 84 -11.07 -1.94 -18.57
C LEU A 84 -11.68 -2.99 -17.63
N ASP A 85 -12.40 -2.57 -16.60
CA ASP A 85 -13.31 -3.47 -15.90
C ASP A 85 -14.62 -3.56 -16.70
N GLU A 86 -14.83 -4.75 -17.25
CA GLU A 86 -16.10 -5.30 -17.76
C GLU A 86 -16.94 -4.41 -18.69
N GLY A 87 -16.70 -4.55 -20.00
CA GLY A 87 -17.75 -4.43 -21.01
C GLY A 87 -17.86 -3.09 -21.77
N GLU A 88 -17.33 -1.99 -21.22
CA GLU A 88 -17.23 -0.74 -21.98
C GLU A 88 -15.81 -0.57 -22.53
N VAL A 89 -15.63 -0.87 -23.82
CA VAL A 89 -14.44 -0.50 -24.57
C VAL A 89 -14.39 1.03 -24.62
N SER A 90 -13.78 1.66 -23.62
CA SER A 90 -13.36 3.06 -23.76
C SER A 90 -12.23 3.05 -24.79
N SER A 91 -12.60 3.24 -26.04
CA SER A 91 -11.63 3.36 -27.12
C SER A 91 -10.87 4.66 -26.89
N TYR A 92 -9.60 4.58 -26.53
CA TYR A 92 -8.69 5.72 -26.68
C TYR A 92 -8.85 6.22 -28.12
N ASP A 93 -9.26 7.47 -28.30
CA ASP A 93 -9.43 8.04 -29.64
C ASP A 93 -8.04 8.18 -30.26
N PRO A 94 -7.78 7.70 -31.49
CA PRO A 94 -6.49 7.91 -32.15
C PRO A 94 -6.10 9.40 -32.27
N GLU A 95 -7.05 10.33 -32.15
CA GLU A 95 -6.78 11.77 -32.06
C GLU A 95 -6.14 12.21 -30.73
N ASP A 96 -6.16 11.37 -29.69
CA ASP A 96 -5.61 11.70 -28.37
C ASP A 96 -4.08 11.48 -28.29
N THR A 97 -3.54 10.54 -29.07
CA THR A 97 -2.08 10.28 -29.15
C THR A 97 -1.23 11.50 -29.48
N PRO A 98 -1.53 12.32 -30.52
CA PRO A 98 -0.76 13.53 -30.79
C PRO A 98 -0.82 14.54 -29.63
N LEU A 99 -1.94 14.64 -28.92
CA LEU A 99 -2.07 15.55 -27.76
C LEU A 99 -1.15 15.12 -26.62
N LEU A 100 -1.06 13.82 -26.36
CA LEU A 100 -0.14 13.27 -25.36
C LEU A 100 1.33 13.53 -25.75
N LEU A 101 1.67 13.32 -27.02
CA LEU A 101 3.01 13.62 -27.56
C LEU A 101 3.38 15.09 -27.40
N ASP A 102 2.45 16.00 -27.68
CA ASP A 102 2.66 17.44 -27.52
C ASP A 102 2.94 17.79 -26.06
N ILE A 103 2.18 17.22 -25.12
CA ILE A 103 2.41 17.42 -23.67
C ILE A 103 3.77 16.88 -23.23
N LEU A 104 4.12 15.64 -23.61
CA LEU A 104 5.39 15.02 -23.21
C LEU A 104 6.58 15.78 -23.79
N SER A 105 6.51 16.19 -25.05
CA SER A 105 7.59 16.96 -25.70
C SER A 105 7.72 18.39 -25.15
N SER A 106 6.64 18.96 -24.62
CA SER A 106 6.61 20.32 -24.08
C SER A 106 6.93 20.40 -22.59
N THR A 107 7.13 19.28 -21.89
CA THR A 107 7.39 19.23 -20.44
C THR A 107 8.84 18.80 -20.13
N PRO A 108 9.86 19.64 -20.43
CA PRO A 108 11.28 19.28 -20.30
C PRO A 108 11.76 19.13 -18.84
N CYS A 109 10.92 19.49 -17.88
CA CYS A 109 11.21 19.53 -16.45
C CYS A 109 10.50 18.39 -15.68
N LEU A 110 9.92 17.43 -16.41
CA LEU A 110 9.22 16.29 -15.83
C LEU A 110 10.20 15.44 -15.01
N TYR A 111 9.83 15.23 -13.76
CA TYR A 111 10.60 14.51 -12.76
C TYR A 111 10.03 13.12 -12.50
N GLU A 112 8.70 13.00 -12.51
CA GLU A 112 7.96 11.78 -12.23
C GLU A 112 6.93 11.51 -13.32
N LEU A 113 6.89 10.28 -13.79
CA LEU A 113 5.92 9.81 -14.75
C LEU A 113 5.39 8.44 -14.34
N SER A 114 4.06 8.31 -14.28
CA SER A 114 3.37 7.03 -14.25
C SER A 114 2.53 6.89 -15.50
N ILE A 115 2.66 5.80 -16.24
CA ILE A 115 1.92 5.57 -17.48
C ILE A 115 1.43 4.14 -17.57
N THR A 116 0.14 4.00 -17.86
CA THR A 116 -0.49 2.70 -18.09
C THR A 116 -0.73 2.49 -19.58
N LEU A 117 -0.17 1.41 -20.11
CA LEU A 117 -0.09 1.09 -21.52
C LEU A 117 -0.81 -0.26 -21.80
N HIS A 118 -2.14 -0.25 -21.83
CA HIS A 118 -2.94 -1.44 -22.17
C HIS A 118 -3.08 -1.70 -23.67
N ARG A 119 -3.12 -2.98 -24.02
CA ARG A 119 -3.38 -3.46 -25.38
C ARG A 119 -4.84 -3.25 -25.77
N THR A 120 -5.18 -2.08 -26.31
CA THR A 120 -6.47 -1.90 -26.99
C THR A 120 -6.32 -2.12 -28.50
N PRO A 121 -7.35 -2.64 -29.20
CA PRO A 121 -7.28 -2.94 -30.64
C PRO A 121 -6.89 -1.74 -31.52
N ASN A 122 -7.06 -0.51 -31.01
CA ASN A 122 -6.72 0.77 -31.66
C ASN A 122 -5.85 1.67 -30.75
N GLY A 123 -5.16 1.11 -29.75
CA GLY A 123 -4.50 1.85 -28.68
C GLY A 123 -3.16 2.49 -29.01
N CYS A 124 -2.89 3.60 -28.35
CA CYS A 124 -1.64 4.39 -28.32
C CYS A 124 -0.36 3.59 -27.95
N VAL A 125 -0.50 2.34 -27.50
CA VAL A 125 0.49 1.58 -26.72
C VAL A 125 1.63 0.99 -27.55
N ASP A 126 1.43 0.79 -28.85
CA ASP A 126 2.51 0.45 -29.78
C ASP A 126 2.96 1.65 -30.62
N ASP A 127 2.50 2.87 -30.28
CA ASP A 127 3.00 4.06 -30.96
C ASP A 127 4.43 4.35 -30.52
N LEU A 128 5.37 3.91 -31.36
CA LEU A 128 6.81 4.14 -31.20
C LEU A 128 7.13 5.62 -30.93
N ARG A 129 6.29 6.57 -31.38
CA ARG A 129 6.49 8.00 -31.13
C ARG A 129 6.36 8.34 -29.65
N VAL A 130 5.44 7.70 -28.93
CA VAL A 130 5.25 7.93 -27.48
C VAL A 130 6.44 7.36 -26.73
N LEU A 131 6.84 6.13 -27.07
CA LEU A 131 8.04 5.49 -26.51
C LEU A 131 9.30 6.36 -26.77
N ASP A 132 9.46 6.90 -27.98
CA ASP A 132 10.57 7.77 -28.31
C ASP A 132 10.54 9.08 -27.52
N ALA A 133 9.37 9.68 -27.32
CA ALA A 133 9.21 10.88 -26.49
C ALA A 133 9.65 10.63 -25.04
N LEU A 134 9.31 9.46 -24.48
CA LEU A 134 9.72 9.06 -23.13
C LEU A 134 11.24 8.97 -22.97
N VAL A 135 11.94 8.46 -23.99
CA VAL A 135 13.41 8.36 -23.99
C VAL A 135 14.08 9.75 -23.96
N GLN A 136 13.43 10.79 -24.51
CA GLN A 136 13.96 12.16 -24.52
C GLN A 136 13.82 12.89 -23.17
N LEU A 137 13.11 12.33 -22.20
CA LEU A 137 12.91 12.94 -20.89
C LEU A 137 14.12 12.74 -19.97
N HIS A 138 15.15 13.57 -20.15
CA HIS A 138 16.42 13.42 -19.44
C HIS A 138 16.40 13.84 -17.96
N THR A 139 15.39 14.61 -17.52
CA THR A 139 15.25 15.09 -16.13
C THR A 139 14.54 14.11 -15.20
N MET A 140 13.99 13.03 -15.76
CA MET A 140 13.17 12.07 -15.05
C MET A 140 13.98 11.34 -13.97
N ARG A 141 13.35 11.16 -12.81
CA ARG A 141 13.92 10.41 -11.68
C ARG A 141 13.00 9.31 -11.16
N ALA A 142 11.71 9.38 -11.45
CA ALA A 142 10.75 8.34 -11.12
C ALA A 142 9.95 7.97 -12.37
N LEU A 143 9.87 6.67 -12.66
CA LEU A 143 9.14 6.14 -13.80
C LEU A 143 8.40 4.88 -13.39
N ASN A 144 7.07 4.87 -13.53
CA ASN A 144 6.25 3.67 -13.40
C ASN A 144 5.61 3.37 -14.75
N ILE A 145 5.84 2.16 -15.25
CA ILE A 145 5.24 1.69 -16.49
C ILE A 145 4.44 0.43 -16.17
N ASP A 146 3.14 0.50 -16.46
CA ASP A 146 2.23 -0.63 -16.46
C ASP A 146 1.77 -0.91 -17.90
N GLY A 147 1.46 -2.16 -18.23
CA GLY A 147 0.95 -2.51 -19.55
C GLY A 147 1.26 -3.91 -20.04
N GLU A 148 0.82 -4.17 -21.28
CA GLU A 148 0.97 -5.46 -21.97
C GLU A 148 1.59 -5.23 -23.35
N SER A 149 2.83 -4.73 -23.41
CA SER A 149 3.55 -4.55 -24.69
C SER A 149 4.96 -5.16 -24.65
N PRO A 150 5.35 -5.90 -25.71
CA PRO A 150 6.67 -6.52 -25.77
C PRO A 150 7.80 -5.50 -25.98
N ALA A 151 7.47 -4.24 -26.32
CA ALA A 151 8.43 -3.17 -26.55
C ALA A 151 8.89 -2.47 -25.25
N LEU A 152 8.21 -2.69 -24.12
CA LEU A 152 8.48 -1.98 -22.86
C LEU A 152 9.87 -2.28 -22.25
N PRO A 153 10.39 -3.53 -22.26
CA PRO A 153 11.77 -3.79 -21.83
C PRO A 153 12.79 -3.01 -22.68
N GLU A 154 12.55 -2.94 -24.00
CA GLU A 154 13.43 -2.23 -24.93
C GLU A 154 13.36 -0.71 -24.73
N LEU A 155 12.18 -0.18 -24.40
CA LEU A 155 12.01 1.21 -23.97
C LEU A 155 12.88 1.49 -22.75
N VAL A 156 12.75 0.71 -21.67
CA VAL A 156 13.51 0.93 -20.43
C VAL A 156 15.01 0.87 -20.70
N ALA A 157 15.48 -0.07 -21.54
CA ALA A 157 16.89 -0.16 -21.95
C ALA A 157 17.43 1.09 -22.67
N ARG A 158 16.55 1.87 -23.32
CA ARG A 158 16.91 3.08 -24.08
C ARG A 158 16.91 4.34 -23.23
N ILE A 159 16.26 4.34 -22.07
CA ILE A 159 16.17 5.51 -21.19
C ILE A 159 17.57 5.86 -20.67
N ARG A 160 17.94 7.14 -20.76
CA ARG A 160 19.24 7.64 -20.27
C ARG A 160 19.11 8.52 -19.04
N ALA A 161 17.89 8.76 -18.57
CA ALA A 161 17.63 9.54 -17.37
C ALA A 161 18.18 8.81 -16.13
N PRO A 162 18.77 9.51 -15.15
CA PRO A 162 19.30 8.92 -13.93
C PRO A 162 18.15 8.56 -12.96
N LEU A 163 17.41 7.52 -13.30
CA LEU A 163 16.25 7.06 -12.52
C LEU A 163 16.68 6.62 -11.13
N ARG A 164 15.94 7.11 -10.14
CA ARG A 164 16.00 6.70 -8.73
C ARG A 164 14.86 5.75 -8.38
N LYS A 165 13.69 5.89 -9.01
CA LYS A 165 12.54 5.01 -8.81
C LYS A 165 12.13 4.42 -10.15
N LEU A 166 11.92 3.10 -10.18
CA LEU A 166 11.42 2.41 -11.36
C LEU A 166 10.34 1.40 -10.98
N GLY A 167 9.17 1.52 -11.59
CA GLY A 167 8.10 0.52 -11.58
C GLY A 167 8.05 -0.26 -12.89
N VAL A 168 8.36 -1.55 -12.80
CA VAL A 168 8.20 -2.57 -13.85
C VAL A 168 6.90 -3.31 -13.56
N LEU A 169 5.77 -2.67 -13.89
CA LEU A 169 4.43 -3.19 -13.61
C LEU A 169 3.85 -3.99 -14.80
N PHE A 170 4.45 -3.80 -15.97
CA PHE A 170 4.04 -4.49 -17.19
C PHE A 170 4.32 -6.00 -17.16
N VAL A 171 3.46 -6.73 -17.87
CA VAL A 171 3.49 -8.20 -17.97
C VAL A 171 4.69 -8.65 -18.80
N ASN A 172 5.38 -9.70 -18.33
CA ASN A 172 6.38 -10.36 -19.16
C ASN A 172 5.68 -11.17 -20.26
N LEU A 173 5.64 -10.66 -21.49
CA LEU A 173 5.02 -11.40 -22.60
C LEU A 173 5.93 -12.52 -23.16
N LYS A 174 7.20 -12.57 -22.76
CA LYS A 174 8.18 -13.57 -23.23
C LYS A 174 8.34 -14.75 -22.27
N GLY A 175 7.74 -14.71 -21.08
CA GLY A 175 7.74 -15.77 -20.08
C GLY A 175 6.79 -15.42 -18.94
N ASP A 176 6.43 -16.38 -18.09
CA ASP A 176 5.31 -16.18 -17.18
C ASP A 176 5.56 -15.10 -16.09
N TRP A 177 6.82 -14.86 -15.69
CA TRP A 177 7.20 -13.89 -14.64
C TRP A 177 8.53 -13.17 -14.93
N TRP A 178 8.81 -12.07 -14.22
CA TRP A 178 10.13 -11.44 -14.23
C TRP A 178 11.14 -12.26 -13.43
N HIS A 179 12.32 -12.46 -13.98
CA HIS A 179 13.44 -13.13 -13.31
C HIS A 179 14.72 -12.28 -13.45
N PRO A 180 15.71 -12.45 -12.56
CA PRO A 180 16.92 -11.62 -12.59
C PRO A 180 17.66 -11.64 -13.94
N ALA A 181 17.67 -12.76 -14.66
CA ALA A 181 18.32 -12.82 -15.97
C ALA A 181 17.57 -12.04 -17.07
N ALA A 182 16.25 -11.86 -16.94
CA ALA A 182 15.51 -10.93 -17.80
C ALA A 182 15.91 -9.48 -17.52
N PHE A 183 16.16 -9.12 -16.27
CA PHE A 183 16.60 -7.78 -15.89
C PHE A 183 17.95 -7.42 -16.48
N GLU A 184 18.89 -8.36 -16.62
CA GLU A 184 20.20 -8.10 -17.26
C GLU A 184 20.07 -7.54 -18.69
N LYS A 185 18.95 -7.77 -19.37
CA LYS A 185 18.73 -7.30 -20.74
C LYS A 185 18.45 -5.79 -20.80
N PHE A 186 17.95 -5.18 -19.72
CA PHE A 186 17.50 -3.78 -19.77
C PHE A 186 17.77 -2.94 -18.52
N LEU A 187 18.00 -3.50 -17.33
CA LEU A 187 18.23 -2.73 -16.09
C LEU A 187 19.69 -2.38 -15.73
N PRO A 188 20.77 -3.04 -16.21
CA PRO A 188 22.11 -2.83 -15.66
C PRO A 188 22.62 -1.37 -15.71
N HIS A 189 22.19 -0.61 -16.72
CA HIS A 189 22.59 0.78 -16.87
C HIS A 189 22.00 1.72 -15.80
N LEU A 190 20.93 1.31 -15.10
CA LEU A 190 20.30 2.05 -14.00
C LEU A 190 20.80 1.62 -12.61
N ALA A 191 21.55 0.52 -12.52
CA ALA A 191 22.10 0.01 -11.27
C ALA A 191 22.80 1.05 -10.36
N PRO A 192 23.57 2.04 -10.87
CA PRO A 192 24.22 3.02 -10.01
C PRO A 192 23.30 4.10 -9.43
N THR A 193 22.11 4.32 -10.01
CA THR A 193 21.21 5.42 -9.60
C THR A 193 19.91 4.95 -8.97
N LEU A 194 19.53 3.69 -9.20
CA LEU A 194 18.25 3.14 -8.77
C LEU A 194 18.23 2.93 -7.24
N GLU A 195 17.37 3.68 -6.56
CA GLU A 195 17.16 3.62 -5.11
C GLU A 195 15.91 2.80 -4.74
N GLU A 196 14.90 2.76 -5.62
CA GLU A 196 13.62 2.07 -5.40
C GLU A 196 13.20 1.30 -6.66
N LEU A 197 12.87 0.02 -6.50
CA LEU A 197 12.36 -0.84 -7.57
C LEU A 197 11.01 -1.42 -7.18
N HIS A 198 10.03 -1.33 -8.07
CA HIS A 198 8.74 -1.97 -7.96
C HIS A 198 8.55 -2.93 -9.12
N VAL A 199 8.25 -4.19 -8.83
CA VAL A 199 8.02 -5.25 -9.81
C VAL A 199 6.65 -5.85 -9.56
N ASN A 200 5.88 -6.14 -10.62
CA ASN A 200 4.60 -6.82 -10.47
C ASN A 200 4.79 -8.30 -10.13
N ASP A 201 5.12 -9.13 -11.14
CA ASP A 201 5.27 -10.58 -10.99
C ASP A 201 6.75 -10.97 -11.01
N PHE A 202 7.28 -11.50 -9.90
CA PHE A 202 8.71 -11.79 -9.77
C PHE A 202 9.00 -13.22 -9.28
N CYS A 203 9.98 -13.86 -9.91
CA CYS A 203 10.45 -15.21 -9.60
C CYS A 203 11.99 -15.23 -9.53
N LEU A 204 12.53 -15.84 -8.47
CA LEU A 204 13.98 -15.98 -8.26
C LEU A 204 14.55 -17.32 -8.72
N ASP A 205 13.76 -18.37 -8.57
CA ASP A 205 14.17 -19.74 -8.86
C ASP A 205 13.66 -20.12 -10.24
N HIS A 206 14.54 -20.06 -11.23
CA HIS A 206 14.21 -20.54 -12.56
C HIS A 206 15.18 -21.64 -12.97
N SER A 207 14.95 -22.84 -12.45
CA SER A 207 15.58 -24.07 -12.95
C SER A 207 15.09 -24.46 -14.35
N ASP A 208 13.93 -23.96 -14.77
CA ASP A 208 13.26 -24.39 -16.02
C ASP A 208 13.66 -23.61 -17.30
N PHE A 209 14.49 -22.55 -17.23
CA PHE A 209 15.00 -21.86 -18.43
C PHE A 209 16.52 -22.04 -18.54
N ASN A 210 16.94 -22.62 -19.68
CA ASN A 210 18.30 -22.98 -20.11
C ASN A 210 19.36 -21.86 -20.13
N GLU A 211 19.42 -20.97 -19.15
CA GLU A 211 20.45 -19.92 -19.05
C GLU A 211 21.49 -20.35 -17.99
N ASN A 212 22.58 -21.00 -18.43
CA ASN A 212 23.76 -21.45 -17.67
C ASN A 212 24.56 -20.32 -16.96
N THR A 213 23.93 -19.20 -16.61
CA THR A 213 24.57 -18.02 -16.04
C THR A 213 24.58 -18.10 -14.53
N SER A 214 25.77 -18.04 -13.94
CA SER A 214 25.96 -18.04 -12.49
C SER A 214 25.31 -16.79 -11.88
N LEU A 215 24.85 -16.89 -10.63
CA LEU A 215 24.42 -15.73 -9.84
C LEU A 215 25.52 -14.64 -9.82
N SER A 216 26.79 -15.04 -9.79
CA SER A 216 27.96 -14.15 -9.79
C SER A 216 28.12 -13.28 -11.04
N ASP A 217 27.49 -13.66 -12.16
CA ASP A 217 27.56 -12.90 -13.41
C ASP A 217 26.47 -11.81 -13.49
N ARG A 218 25.58 -11.74 -12.48
CA ARG A 218 24.45 -10.80 -12.45
C ARG A 218 24.83 -9.46 -11.86
N THR A 219 24.21 -8.40 -12.37
CA THR A 219 24.40 -7.03 -11.94
C THR A 219 23.82 -6.84 -10.53
N GLN A 220 24.63 -6.24 -9.64
CA GLN A 220 24.20 -5.85 -8.31
C GLN A 220 23.70 -4.41 -8.29
N TYR A 221 22.60 -4.16 -7.58
CA TYR A 221 21.98 -2.85 -7.44
C TYR A 221 22.35 -2.25 -6.08
N LEU A 222 23.58 -1.74 -5.99
CA LEU A 222 24.16 -1.24 -4.73
C LEU A 222 23.50 0.04 -4.20
N ALA A 223 22.83 0.81 -5.07
CA ALA A 223 22.11 2.02 -4.67
C ALA A 223 20.70 1.71 -4.13
N LEU A 224 20.19 0.49 -4.36
CA LEU A 224 18.81 0.13 -4.10
C LEU A 224 18.58 -0.09 -2.60
N ARG A 225 17.62 0.66 -2.06
CA ARG A 225 17.25 0.67 -0.64
C ARG A 225 15.82 0.22 -0.38
N SER A 226 14.95 0.30 -1.38
CA SER A 226 13.55 -0.16 -1.30
C SER A 226 13.19 -1.08 -2.46
N LEU A 227 12.50 -2.17 -2.15
CA LEU A 227 12.02 -3.16 -3.11
C LEU A 227 10.55 -3.47 -2.84
N THR A 228 9.71 -3.32 -3.87
CA THR A 228 8.30 -3.71 -3.85
C THR A 228 8.06 -4.80 -4.90
N ILE A 229 7.46 -5.90 -4.50
CA ILE A 229 7.10 -7.03 -5.37
C ILE A 229 5.63 -7.34 -5.14
N ASN A 230 4.76 -7.11 -6.13
CA ASN A 230 3.34 -7.37 -5.93
C ASN A 230 3.07 -8.85 -5.71
N HIS A 231 3.69 -9.70 -6.53
CA HIS A 231 3.48 -11.15 -6.52
C HIS A 231 4.81 -11.89 -6.62
N PHE A 232 5.18 -12.53 -5.52
CA PHE A 232 6.32 -13.42 -5.45
C PHE A 232 5.89 -14.84 -5.83
N PHE A 233 6.54 -15.39 -6.86
CA PHE A 233 6.30 -16.75 -7.34
C PHE A 233 7.45 -17.69 -6.97
N HIS A 234 7.14 -18.99 -6.84
CA HIS A 234 8.08 -20.07 -6.54
C HIS A 234 8.86 -19.89 -5.22
N HIS A 235 10.17 -20.17 -5.21
CA HIS A 235 10.96 -20.22 -3.98
C HIS A 235 11.61 -18.83 -3.73
N PRO A 236 11.19 -18.07 -2.69
CA PRO A 236 11.80 -16.79 -2.34
C PRO A 236 13.15 -17.02 -1.63
N LEU A 237 14.18 -17.33 -2.42
CA LEU A 237 15.53 -17.59 -1.93
C LEU A 237 16.25 -16.28 -1.57
N LEU A 238 16.47 -16.08 -0.27
CA LEU A 238 17.06 -14.86 0.29
C LEU A 238 18.51 -14.62 -0.19
N GLU A 239 19.27 -15.69 -0.44
CA GLU A 239 20.62 -15.59 -1.03
C GLU A 239 20.62 -14.80 -2.34
N HIS A 240 19.62 -15.02 -3.20
CA HIS A 240 19.52 -14.32 -4.47
C HIS A 240 19.10 -12.87 -4.28
N LEU A 241 18.16 -12.59 -3.35
CA LEU A 241 17.76 -11.22 -3.02
C LEU A 241 18.90 -10.41 -2.45
N GLN A 242 19.64 -10.97 -1.49
CA GLN A 242 20.76 -10.32 -0.84
C GLN A 242 21.94 -10.11 -1.79
N TYR A 243 22.16 -11.03 -2.74
CA TYR A 243 23.15 -10.83 -3.79
C TYR A 243 22.77 -9.68 -4.74
N LEU A 244 21.53 -9.65 -5.24
CA LEU A 244 21.07 -8.63 -6.19
C LEU A 244 20.92 -7.25 -5.54
N PHE A 245 20.44 -7.21 -4.30
CA PHE A 245 20.08 -6.00 -3.57
C PHE A 245 20.79 -5.94 -2.20
N PRO A 246 22.13 -5.87 -2.17
CA PRO A 246 22.89 -5.99 -0.91
C PRO A 246 22.73 -4.79 0.02
N ALA A 247 22.30 -3.64 -0.49
CA ALA A 247 22.14 -2.39 0.26
C ALA A 247 20.69 -2.13 0.74
N LEU A 248 19.79 -3.11 0.61
CA LEU A 248 18.39 -2.98 1.01
C LEU A 248 18.29 -2.74 2.53
N ASP A 249 17.88 -1.52 2.91
CA ASP A 249 17.80 -1.12 4.32
C ASP A 249 16.56 -0.30 4.68
N ARG A 250 15.73 0.09 3.69
CA ARG A 250 14.49 0.85 3.90
C ARG A 250 13.28 -0.07 3.87
N VAL A 251 12.72 -0.34 2.69
CA VAL A 251 11.43 -1.05 2.57
C VAL A 251 11.59 -2.34 1.78
N LEU A 252 11.09 -3.44 2.32
CA LEU A 252 10.78 -4.64 1.55
C LEU A 252 9.27 -4.86 1.61
N CYS A 253 8.59 -4.65 0.49
CA CYS A 253 7.17 -4.93 0.33
C CYS A 253 7.03 -6.10 -0.62
N ALA A 254 6.43 -7.20 -0.18
CA ALA A 254 6.25 -8.36 -1.03
C ALA A 254 5.03 -9.19 -0.62
N THR A 255 4.17 -9.56 -1.57
CA THR A 255 3.10 -10.53 -1.32
C THR A 255 3.47 -11.86 -1.97
N PHE A 256 3.45 -12.93 -1.21
CA PHE A 256 3.65 -14.27 -1.74
C PHE A 256 2.32 -14.83 -2.26
N THR A 257 2.24 -15.17 -3.53
CA THR A 257 1.01 -15.70 -4.12
C THR A 257 0.98 -17.21 -3.90
N ASP A 258 -0.06 -17.69 -3.23
CA ASP A 258 -0.30 -19.09 -2.87
C ASP A 258 -0.68 -19.97 -4.08
N LEU A 259 0.07 -19.92 -5.18
CA LEU A 259 0.11 -21.07 -6.09
C LEU A 259 0.65 -22.26 -5.26
N PRO A 260 0.12 -23.48 -5.42
CA PRO A 260 0.14 -24.51 -4.38
C PRO A 260 1.54 -25.10 -4.19
N ILE A 261 2.42 -24.34 -3.52
CA ILE A 261 3.62 -24.87 -2.89
C ILE A 261 3.11 -25.50 -1.60
N PRO A 262 3.15 -26.83 -1.47
CA PRO A 262 2.68 -27.45 -0.25
C PRO A 262 3.54 -27.01 0.94
N GLU A 263 2.92 -26.92 2.11
CA GLU A 263 3.54 -26.37 3.34
C GLU A 263 4.83 -27.09 3.74
N ASP A 264 5.00 -28.35 3.33
CA ASP A 264 6.21 -29.14 3.53
C ASP A 264 7.44 -28.47 2.90
N ARG A 265 7.28 -27.83 1.74
CA ARG A 265 8.37 -27.10 1.08
C ARG A 265 8.68 -25.76 1.74
N TRP A 266 7.76 -25.19 2.52
CA TRP A 266 8.04 -23.92 3.23
C TRP A 266 9.16 -24.11 4.25
N VAL A 267 9.19 -25.26 4.93
CA VAL A 267 10.23 -25.60 5.90
C VAL A 267 11.59 -25.69 5.23
N ASP A 268 11.67 -26.33 4.06
CA ASP A 268 12.92 -26.47 3.30
C ASP A 268 13.46 -25.12 2.82
N ILE A 269 12.59 -24.27 2.27
CA ILE A 269 12.96 -22.93 1.81
C ILE A 269 13.39 -22.06 3.02
N ARG A 270 12.64 -22.12 4.11
CA ARG A 270 12.97 -21.41 5.36
C ARG A 270 14.35 -21.81 5.87
N ALA A 271 14.66 -23.11 5.91
CA ALA A 271 15.96 -23.61 6.32
C ALA A 271 17.09 -23.15 5.36
N ALA A 272 16.82 -23.07 4.06
CA ALA A 272 17.76 -22.52 3.09
C ALA A 272 18.03 -21.03 3.33
N ASN A 273 16.98 -20.25 3.59
CA ASN A 273 17.08 -18.82 3.88
C ASN A 273 17.79 -18.53 5.21
N GLN A 274 17.63 -19.39 6.22
CA GLN A 274 18.38 -19.29 7.48
C GLN A 274 19.88 -19.54 7.23
N ARG A 275 20.23 -20.62 6.52
CA ARG A 275 21.62 -20.94 6.17
C ARG A 275 22.30 -19.83 5.36
N ALA A 276 21.58 -19.20 4.43
CA ALA A 276 22.09 -18.08 3.64
C ALA A 276 22.51 -16.85 4.49
N GLN A 277 21.98 -16.73 5.72
CA GLN A 277 22.25 -15.61 6.62
C GLN A 277 23.30 -15.92 7.70
N GLU A 278 23.67 -17.19 7.88
CA GLU A 278 24.58 -17.64 8.94
C GLU A 278 26.07 -17.37 8.62
N GLY A 279 26.39 -16.88 7.42
CA GLY A 279 27.74 -16.49 7.03
C GLY A 279 28.71 -17.65 6.77
N ASP A 280 28.26 -18.90 6.97
CA ASP A 280 29.02 -20.14 6.72
C ASP A 280 28.95 -20.62 5.26
N SER A 281 28.13 -19.99 4.43
CA SER A 281 28.05 -20.32 3.01
C SER A 281 29.22 -19.69 2.24
N GLU A 282 29.84 -20.47 1.35
CA GLU A 282 30.79 -19.99 0.32
C GLU A 282 30.18 -18.94 -0.64
N SER A 283 28.90 -18.61 -0.45
CA SER A 283 28.11 -17.67 -1.23
C SER A 283 28.53 -16.22 -1.03
N HIS A 284 28.67 -15.49 -2.12
CA HIS A 284 28.98 -14.05 -2.18
C HIS A 284 27.83 -13.14 -1.68
N SER A 285 26.89 -13.67 -0.90
CA SER A 285 25.76 -12.93 -0.36
C SER A 285 26.14 -12.27 0.96
N HIS A 286 25.90 -10.96 1.08
CA HIS A 286 26.06 -10.26 2.34
C HIS A 286 24.69 -10.11 3.02
N PRO A 287 24.48 -10.70 4.21
CA PRO A 287 23.21 -10.56 4.90
C PRO A 287 22.94 -9.09 5.22
N TRP A 288 21.68 -8.68 5.06
CA TRP A 288 21.26 -7.32 5.40
C TRP A 288 21.50 -7.04 6.88
N LYS A 289 21.94 -5.82 7.19
CA LYS A 289 22.29 -5.44 8.58
C LYS A 289 21.08 -5.02 9.40
N ARG A 290 20.08 -4.45 8.73
CA ARG A 290 18.84 -3.93 9.30
C ARG A 290 17.84 -3.72 8.17
N LEU A 291 16.56 -3.67 8.51
CA LEU A 291 15.50 -3.25 7.61
C LEU A 291 14.58 -2.27 8.35
N ASP A 292 14.21 -1.17 7.70
CA ASP A 292 13.32 -0.19 8.32
C ASP A 292 11.87 -0.71 8.35
N GLN A 293 11.39 -1.24 7.22
CA GLN A 293 10.01 -1.71 7.07
C GLN A 293 9.94 -3.00 6.25
N LEU A 294 9.18 -3.97 6.75
CA LEU A 294 8.77 -5.16 6.03
C LEU A 294 7.25 -5.19 5.90
N ILE A 295 6.73 -5.27 4.67
CA ILE A 295 5.29 -5.41 4.39
C ILE A 295 5.11 -6.71 3.62
N CYS A 296 4.39 -7.68 4.19
CA CYS A 296 4.17 -8.96 3.53
C CYS A 296 2.99 -9.73 4.10
N ASN A 297 2.57 -10.78 3.41
CA ASN A 297 1.67 -11.78 3.97
C ASN A 297 2.43 -12.77 4.89
N ILE A 298 1.68 -13.45 5.75
CA ILE A 298 2.24 -14.36 6.77
C ILE A 298 3.15 -15.46 6.17
N PRO A 299 2.75 -16.16 5.08
CA PRO A 299 3.61 -17.20 4.50
C PRO A 299 4.99 -16.67 4.13
N LEU A 300 5.08 -15.49 3.52
CA LEU A 300 6.37 -14.91 3.14
C LEU A 300 7.21 -14.53 4.36
N PHE A 301 6.60 -13.92 5.38
CA PHE A 301 7.31 -13.57 6.62
C PHE A 301 7.94 -14.81 7.26
N TYR A 302 7.20 -15.91 7.28
CA TYR A 302 7.71 -17.19 7.74
C TYR A 302 8.76 -17.78 6.79
N ILE A 303 8.60 -17.76 5.48
CA ILE A 303 9.59 -18.39 4.59
C ILE A 303 10.92 -17.61 4.57
N LEU A 304 10.89 -16.29 4.64
CA LEU A 304 12.11 -15.46 4.58
C LEU A 304 13.00 -15.62 5.82
N ALA A 305 12.42 -15.84 7.01
CA ALA A 305 13.15 -16.01 8.27
C ALA A 305 14.29 -14.99 8.47
N LEU A 306 14.00 -13.71 8.22
CA LEU A 306 15.00 -12.65 8.30
C LEU A 306 15.59 -12.58 9.72
N ARG A 307 16.92 -12.59 9.81
CA ARG A 307 17.67 -12.47 11.08
C ARG A 307 18.07 -11.03 11.40
N CYS A 308 18.01 -10.14 10.42
CA CYS A 308 18.33 -8.73 10.63
C CYS A 308 17.24 -8.04 11.48
N PRO A 309 17.59 -7.07 12.35
CA PRO A 309 16.59 -6.28 13.06
C PRO A 309 15.67 -5.53 12.11
N ILE A 310 14.36 -5.61 12.35
CA ILE A 310 13.32 -4.91 11.59
C ILE A 310 12.62 -3.91 12.50
N ARG A 311 12.52 -2.64 12.09
CA ARG A 311 11.88 -1.60 12.92
C ARG A 311 10.35 -1.68 12.87
N LEU A 312 9.77 -1.88 11.69
CA LEU A 312 8.32 -2.01 11.48
C LEU A 312 8.01 -3.24 10.62
N VAL A 313 7.11 -4.10 11.10
CA VAL A 313 6.56 -5.22 10.32
C VAL A 313 5.06 -4.99 10.11
N SER A 314 4.60 -5.10 8.87
CA SER A 314 3.19 -5.10 8.48
C SER A 314 2.84 -6.46 7.90
N LEU A 315 1.95 -7.16 8.58
CA LEU A 315 1.45 -8.48 8.21
C LEU A 315 0.03 -8.38 7.70
N ASP A 316 -0.19 -8.75 6.45
CA ASP A 316 -1.51 -8.72 5.83
C ASP A 316 -2.17 -10.11 5.84
N ALA A 317 -3.51 -10.13 5.93
CA ALA A 317 -4.36 -11.30 5.76
C ALA A 317 -4.01 -12.54 6.64
N CYS A 318 -3.78 -12.35 7.94
CA CYS A 318 -3.59 -13.46 8.87
C CYS A 318 -4.92 -14.20 9.12
N SER A 319 -4.98 -15.45 8.66
CA SER A 319 -6.07 -16.41 8.90
C SER A 319 -5.73 -17.36 10.06
N LEU A 320 -6.67 -18.23 10.43
CA LEU A 320 -6.42 -19.24 11.47
C LEU A 320 -5.33 -20.23 11.04
N ASP A 321 -5.32 -20.62 9.77
CA ASP A 321 -4.36 -21.58 9.22
C ASP A 321 -2.92 -21.02 9.24
N HIS A 322 -2.78 -19.71 9.03
CA HIS A 322 -1.46 -19.07 9.01
C HIS A 322 -0.94 -18.65 10.39
N ARG A 323 -1.77 -18.72 11.43
CA ARG A 323 -1.49 -18.17 12.76
C ARG A 323 -0.20 -18.74 13.38
N THR A 324 0.00 -20.05 13.28
CA THR A 324 1.18 -20.73 13.87
C THR A 324 2.48 -20.26 13.23
N PHE A 325 2.48 -20.04 11.91
CA PHE A 325 3.61 -19.48 11.18
C PHE A 325 3.90 -18.03 11.59
N ALA A 326 2.86 -17.22 11.79
CA ALA A 326 3.00 -15.85 12.30
C ALA A 326 3.66 -15.83 13.69
N THR A 327 3.14 -16.63 14.63
CA THR A 327 3.68 -16.72 16.00
C THR A 327 5.14 -17.16 15.99
N GLN A 328 5.50 -18.17 15.19
CA GLN A 328 6.88 -18.63 15.10
C GLN A 328 7.81 -17.57 14.50
N ALA A 329 7.39 -16.90 13.43
CA ALA A 329 8.20 -15.87 12.79
C ALA A 329 8.41 -14.64 13.70
N LEU A 330 7.35 -14.19 14.40
CA LEU A 330 7.43 -13.08 15.37
C LEU A 330 8.29 -13.43 16.59
N ARG A 331 8.31 -14.70 17.02
CA ARG A 331 9.18 -15.16 18.09
C ARG A 331 10.66 -15.00 17.72
N GLU A 332 11.01 -15.34 16.48
CA GLU A 332 12.40 -15.31 16.02
C GLU A 332 12.90 -13.91 15.68
N ASN A 333 12.01 -13.01 15.28
CA ASN A 333 12.33 -11.61 15.01
C ASN A 333 11.21 -10.71 15.56
N PRO A 334 11.25 -10.33 16.85
CA PRO A 334 10.19 -9.56 17.49
C PRO A 334 10.36 -8.04 17.24
N PRO A 335 9.58 -7.41 16.35
CA PRO A 335 9.76 -6.02 15.99
C PRO A 335 9.22 -5.05 17.07
N PRO A 336 9.77 -3.83 17.19
CA PRO A 336 9.25 -2.83 18.11
C PRO A 336 7.95 -2.17 17.62
N ARG A 337 7.65 -2.22 16.31
CA ARG A 337 6.40 -1.76 15.71
C ARG A 337 5.80 -2.88 14.86
N LEU A 338 4.54 -3.20 15.10
CA LEU A 338 3.83 -4.27 14.41
C LEU A 338 2.46 -3.79 13.93
N LYS A 339 2.14 -4.08 12.68
CA LYS A 339 0.79 -4.01 12.15
C LYS A 339 0.36 -5.41 11.70
N VAL A 340 -0.86 -5.82 12.04
CA VAL A 340 -1.43 -7.11 11.62
C VAL A 340 -2.86 -6.93 11.15
N SER A 341 -3.18 -7.45 9.97
CA SER A 341 -4.57 -7.65 9.52
C SER A 341 -5.03 -9.07 9.83
N LEU A 342 -6.14 -9.20 10.55
CA LEU A 342 -6.72 -10.45 10.99
C LEU A 342 -8.03 -10.68 10.25
N LEU A 343 -8.19 -11.86 9.65
CA LEU A 343 -9.42 -12.23 8.97
C LEU A 343 -10.30 -13.05 9.92
N LEU A 344 -11.53 -12.60 10.18
CA LEU A 344 -12.45 -13.27 11.10
C LEU A 344 -13.25 -14.43 10.47
N HIS A 345 -12.97 -14.81 9.22
CA HIS A 345 -13.73 -15.86 8.53
C HIS A 345 -13.65 -17.24 9.20
N ASP A 346 -12.57 -17.50 9.96
CA ASP A 346 -12.43 -18.73 10.76
C ASP A 346 -12.86 -18.58 12.22
N GLY A 347 -13.38 -17.40 12.59
CA GLY A 347 -13.79 -17.04 13.95
C GLY A 347 -12.66 -16.42 14.80
N LEU A 348 -12.90 -16.36 16.12
CA LEU A 348 -11.99 -15.69 17.08
C LEU A 348 -10.75 -16.52 17.47
N GLY A 349 -10.53 -17.68 16.85
CA GLY A 349 -9.36 -18.53 17.10
C GLY A 349 -8.06 -17.94 16.56
N VAL A 350 -8.14 -16.98 15.62
CA VAL A 350 -6.97 -16.28 15.06
C VAL A 350 -6.20 -15.49 16.13
N PHE A 351 -6.85 -15.14 17.24
CA PHE A 351 -6.26 -14.40 18.36
C PHE A 351 -5.45 -15.26 19.33
N ASP A 352 -5.65 -16.59 19.36
CA ASP A 352 -4.99 -17.46 20.33
C ASP A 352 -3.49 -17.55 20.05
N GLU A 353 -2.66 -17.22 21.04
CA GLU A 353 -1.20 -17.31 20.95
C GLU A 353 -0.58 -16.53 19.77
N LEU A 354 -1.30 -15.55 19.21
CA LEU A 354 -0.81 -14.73 18.09
C LEU A 354 0.45 -13.95 18.46
N PHE A 355 0.49 -13.41 19.68
CA PHE A 355 1.64 -12.67 20.20
C PHE A 355 2.49 -13.55 21.11
N PRO A 356 3.70 -13.93 20.67
CA PRO A 356 4.62 -14.70 21.49
C PRO A 356 5.21 -13.82 22.61
N PRO A 357 5.66 -14.42 23.73
CA PRO A 357 6.15 -13.66 24.89
C PRO A 357 7.36 -12.77 24.58
N GLU A 358 8.20 -13.16 23.62
CA GLU A 358 9.35 -12.38 23.16
C GLU A 358 8.94 -11.03 22.57
N LEU A 359 7.75 -10.95 21.97
CA LEU A 359 7.20 -9.71 21.44
C LEU A 359 6.78 -8.74 22.54
N ALA A 360 6.38 -9.25 23.70
CA ALA A 360 6.00 -8.42 24.83
C ALA A 360 7.15 -7.55 25.35
N GLU A 361 8.40 -7.99 25.16
CA GLU A 361 9.61 -7.29 25.57
C GLU A 361 9.99 -6.14 24.62
N THR A 362 9.67 -6.24 23.33
CA THR A 362 10.12 -5.28 22.31
C THR A 362 9.02 -4.38 21.77
N LEU A 363 7.77 -4.87 21.72
CA LEU A 363 6.68 -4.21 21.03
C LEU A 363 6.18 -2.98 21.79
N THR A 364 6.27 -1.83 21.11
CA THR A 364 5.87 -0.52 21.64
C THR A 364 4.70 0.10 20.87
N HIS A 365 4.50 -0.28 19.61
CA HIS A 365 3.44 0.22 18.73
C HIS A 365 2.73 -0.95 18.05
N LEU A 366 1.41 -1.02 18.19
CA LEU A 366 0.59 -2.07 17.60
C LEU A 366 -0.59 -1.48 16.83
N THR A 367 -0.71 -1.86 15.55
CA THR A 367 -1.92 -1.63 14.74
C THR A 367 -2.59 -2.96 14.42
N LEU A 368 -3.82 -3.15 14.89
CA LEU A 368 -4.66 -4.30 14.56
C LEU A 368 -5.74 -3.87 13.57
N CYS A 369 -5.72 -4.41 12.37
CA CYS A 369 -6.86 -4.35 11.46
C CYS A 369 -7.62 -5.68 11.56
N ILE A 370 -8.92 -5.65 11.81
CA ILE A 370 -9.75 -6.82 12.03
C ILE A 370 -10.83 -6.79 10.96
N ASP A 371 -10.76 -7.72 10.01
CA ASP A 371 -11.66 -7.80 8.87
C ASP A 371 -12.79 -8.80 9.13
N TYR A 372 -14.01 -8.28 9.16
CA TYR A 372 -15.26 -9.02 9.24
C TYR A 372 -15.98 -8.99 7.90
N SER A 373 -15.73 -10.00 7.07
CA SER A 373 -16.40 -10.15 5.78
C SER A 373 -17.33 -11.36 5.75
N ASN A 374 -18.45 -11.24 5.06
CA ASN A 374 -19.35 -12.36 4.77
C ASN A 374 -19.04 -13.06 3.43
N ILE A 375 -17.90 -12.71 2.82
CA ILE A 375 -17.41 -13.27 1.56
C ILE A 375 -16.30 -14.27 1.88
N CYS A 376 -16.41 -15.49 1.35
CA CYS A 376 -15.28 -16.41 1.30
C CYS A 376 -14.66 -16.44 -0.09
N TYR A 377 -13.43 -15.97 -0.17
CA TYR A 377 -12.58 -16.13 -1.35
C TYR A 377 -11.97 -17.54 -1.31
N GLY A 378 -12.62 -18.52 -1.95
CA GLY A 378 -12.10 -19.88 -2.05
C GLY A 378 -13.17 -20.94 -2.38
N LEU A 379 -12.71 -22.11 -2.84
CA LEU A 379 -13.57 -23.29 -3.10
C LEU A 379 -13.97 -24.03 -1.81
N HIS A 380 -13.42 -23.63 -0.67
CA HIS A 380 -13.70 -24.23 0.63
C HIS A 380 -14.69 -23.37 1.40
N TYR A 381 -15.86 -23.94 1.71
CA TYR A 381 -16.77 -23.36 2.70
C TYR A 381 -16.03 -23.35 4.04
N PRO A 382 -15.91 -22.21 4.73
CA PRO A 382 -15.14 -22.14 5.96
C PRO A 382 -15.73 -23.09 6.98
N ALA A 383 -14.86 -23.80 7.68
CA ALA A 383 -15.25 -24.77 8.68
C ALA A 383 -16.15 -24.15 9.79
N ASN A 384 -16.06 -22.83 9.99
CA ASN A 384 -16.69 -22.09 11.08
C ASN A 384 -17.70 -21.02 10.64
N ALA A 385 -18.47 -21.25 9.56
CA ALA A 385 -19.55 -20.34 9.14
C ALA A 385 -20.50 -19.92 10.29
N HIS A 386 -20.74 -20.81 11.25
CA HIS A 386 -21.55 -20.51 12.44
C HIS A 386 -20.90 -19.47 13.37
N ALA A 387 -19.57 -19.47 13.50
CA ALA A 387 -18.85 -18.53 14.36
C ALA A 387 -18.97 -17.09 13.83
N ILE A 388 -18.95 -16.90 12.51
CA ILE A 388 -19.17 -15.59 11.88
C ILE A 388 -20.61 -15.11 12.13
N ALA A 389 -21.59 -16.00 11.95
CA ALA A 389 -23.01 -15.68 12.08
C ALA A 389 -23.44 -15.36 13.53
N THR A 390 -22.67 -15.80 14.52
CA THR A 390 -22.97 -15.64 15.94
C THR A 390 -21.98 -14.76 16.68
N LEU A 391 -21.09 -14.07 15.94
CA LEU A 391 -20.11 -13.17 16.52
C LEU A 391 -20.79 -12.08 17.35
N GLN A 392 -20.21 -11.74 18.50
CA GLN A 392 -20.70 -10.68 19.39
C GLN A 392 -19.56 -9.73 19.74
N TRP A 393 -19.91 -8.46 19.93
CA TRP A 393 -18.95 -7.40 20.28
C TRP A 393 -18.19 -7.72 21.57
N ASP A 394 -18.91 -8.11 22.62
CA ASP A 394 -18.29 -8.37 23.93
C ASP A 394 -17.31 -9.55 23.87
N HIS A 395 -17.60 -10.60 23.08
CA HIS A 395 -16.69 -11.71 22.86
C HIS A 395 -15.43 -11.29 22.10
N LEU A 396 -15.57 -10.48 21.03
CA LEU A 396 -14.42 -9.92 20.32
C LEU A 396 -13.54 -9.11 21.28
N MET A 397 -14.17 -8.26 22.11
CA MET A 397 -13.43 -7.40 23.02
C MET A 397 -12.73 -8.16 24.15
N GLU A 398 -13.39 -9.16 24.74
CA GLU A 398 -12.77 -10.04 25.74
C GLU A 398 -11.53 -10.73 25.16
N ARG A 399 -11.63 -11.22 23.93
CA ARG A 399 -10.53 -11.89 23.24
C ARG A 399 -9.40 -10.94 22.91
N LEU A 400 -9.70 -9.73 22.43
CA LEU A 400 -8.71 -8.68 22.22
C LEU A 400 -7.95 -8.35 23.52
N LEU A 401 -8.67 -8.17 24.63
CA LEU A 401 -8.08 -7.89 25.94
C LEU A 401 -7.13 -9.02 26.37
N GLN A 402 -7.55 -10.27 26.22
CA GLN A 402 -6.70 -11.44 26.53
C GLN A 402 -5.44 -11.47 25.66
N THR A 403 -5.56 -11.14 24.38
CA THR A 403 -4.45 -11.15 23.43
C THR A 403 -3.45 -10.02 23.69
N VAL A 404 -3.89 -8.82 24.07
CA VAL A 404 -2.98 -7.69 24.33
C VAL A 404 -2.46 -7.62 25.76
N LEU A 405 -3.11 -8.29 26.72
CA LEU A 405 -2.72 -8.31 28.13
C LEU A 405 -1.22 -8.59 28.38
N PRO A 406 -0.55 -9.53 27.65
CA PRO A 406 0.87 -9.81 27.86
C PRO A 406 1.81 -8.65 27.44
N LEU A 407 1.35 -7.73 26.57
CA LEU A 407 2.15 -6.70 25.91
C LEU A 407 2.42 -5.48 26.82
N HIS A 408 3.18 -5.70 27.88
CA HIS A 408 3.41 -4.73 28.95
C HIS A 408 4.21 -3.48 28.54
N HIS A 409 4.96 -3.51 27.42
CA HIS A 409 5.68 -2.35 26.88
C HIS A 409 4.90 -1.55 25.83
N LEU A 410 3.67 -1.95 25.52
CA LEU A 410 2.87 -1.29 24.49
C LEU A 410 2.50 0.14 24.91
N THR A 411 2.91 1.12 24.09
CA THR A 411 2.68 2.56 24.32
C THR A 411 1.61 3.14 23.40
N HIS A 412 1.52 2.63 22.16
CA HIS A 412 0.55 3.08 21.17
C HIS A 412 -0.21 1.87 20.64
N LEU A 413 -1.55 1.93 20.73
CA LEU A 413 -2.43 0.90 20.22
C LEU A 413 -3.45 1.51 19.27
N ARG A 414 -3.50 1.04 18.03
CA ARG A 414 -4.57 1.31 17.07
C ARG A 414 -5.31 0.02 16.78
N ILE A 415 -6.64 0.05 16.90
CA ILE A 415 -7.51 -1.06 16.50
C ILE A 415 -8.51 -0.52 15.48
N VAL A 416 -8.57 -1.17 14.33
CA VAL A 416 -9.52 -0.88 13.26
C VAL A 416 -10.35 -2.14 13.03
N ILE A 417 -11.65 -2.06 13.27
CA ILE A 417 -12.60 -3.13 12.99
C ILE A 417 -13.33 -2.76 11.71
N GLN A 418 -13.13 -3.55 10.67
CA GLN A 418 -13.70 -3.35 9.35
C GLN A 418 -14.79 -4.38 9.06
N ALA A 419 -15.88 -3.94 8.42
CA ALA A 419 -16.90 -4.85 7.91
C ALA A 419 -17.12 -4.69 6.39
N ASP A 420 -17.08 -5.80 5.66
CA ASP A 420 -17.53 -5.92 4.25
C ASP A 420 -18.72 -6.89 4.21
N ILE A 421 -19.93 -6.34 4.17
CA ILE A 421 -21.16 -7.12 4.21
C ILE A 421 -21.91 -6.94 2.89
N ARG A 422 -22.16 -8.04 2.19
CA ARG A 422 -22.84 -8.02 0.90
C ARG A 422 -24.13 -8.87 0.89
N HIS A 423 -25.25 -8.27 0.52
CA HIS A 423 -26.60 -8.86 0.47
C HIS A 423 -27.10 -9.12 -0.97
N PRO A 424 -27.90 -10.17 -1.25
CA PRO A 424 -28.43 -11.15 -0.31
C PRO A 424 -27.47 -12.32 -0.05
N PHE A 425 -27.67 -12.98 1.09
CA PHE A 425 -27.01 -14.23 1.45
C PHE A 425 -27.63 -15.38 0.65
N SER A 426 -27.08 -15.72 -0.51
CA SER A 426 -27.44 -16.97 -1.18
C SER A 426 -26.36 -18.02 -0.93
N GLY A 427 -26.74 -19.16 -0.36
CA GLY A 427 -25.83 -20.25 -0.01
C GLY A 427 -25.19 -20.98 -1.21
N LEU A 428 -25.35 -20.47 -2.43
CA LEU A 428 -24.85 -21.09 -3.66
C LEU A 428 -23.50 -20.50 -4.14
N TYR A 429 -23.01 -19.40 -3.54
CA TYR A 429 -21.87 -18.64 -4.10
C TYR A 429 -20.82 -18.21 -3.08
N GLY A 430 -20.49 -19.06 -2.10
CA GLY A 430 -19.41 -18.75 -1.14
C GLY A 430 -19.71 -17.59 -0.18
N ARG A 431 -20.99 -17.26 0.03
CA ARG A 431 -21.43 -16.22 0.97
C ARG A 431 -21.94 -16.82 2.25
N LEU A 432 -21.57 -16.20 3.36
CA LEU A 432 -21.86 -16.70 4.70
C LEU A 432 -22.93 -15.85 5.38
N PRO A 433 -23.76 -16.44 6.24
CA PRO A 433 -24.58 -15.66 7.16
C PRO A 433 -23.67 -14.79 8.06
N CYS A 434 -24.04 -13.53 8.27
CA CYS A 434 -23.37 -12.64 9.21
C CYS A 434 -24.25 -12.39 10.45
N SER A 435 -23.63 -11.90 11.52
CA SER A 435 -24.27 -11.51 12.77
C SER A 435 -24.81 -10.08 12.63
N GLU A 436 -26.12 -9.95 12.44
CA GLU A 436 -26.80 -8.65 12.37
C GLU A 436 -26.57 -7.80 13.64
N ASP A 437 -26.59 -8.44 14.81
CA ASP A 437 -26.33 -7.77 16.09
C ASP A 437 -24.92 -7.20 16.16
N PHE A 438 -23.93 -7.91 15.63
CA PHE A 438 -22.54 -7.45 15.57
C PHE A 438 -22.37 -6.30 14.57
N VAL A 439 -22.93 -6.43 13.36
CA VAL A 439 -22.91 -5.36 12.35
C VAL A 439 -23.56 -4.10 12.90
N GLN A 440 -24.70 -4.22 13.60
CA GLN A 440 -25.36 -3.09 14.24
C GLN A 440 -24.49 -2.46 15.34
N ALA A 441 -23.75 -3.26 16.11
CA ALA A 441 -22.82 -2.75 17.11
C ALA A 441 -21.64 -1.97 16.50
N LEU A 442 -21.21 -2.31 15.27
CA LEU A 442 -20.17 -1.58 14.53
C LEU A 442 -20.69 -0.26 13.93
N ARG A 443 -21.97 -0.20 13.56
CA ARG A 443 -22.61 0.99 12.97
C ARG A 443 -22.89 2.09 14.00
N ASP A 444 -23.21 1.71 15.25
CA ASP A 444 -23.40 2.65 16.37
C ASP A 444 -22.54 2.24 17.59
N PRO A 445 -21.23 2.55 17.53
CA PRO A 445 -20.25 2.02 18.46
C PRO A 445 -19.89 3.02 19.57
N ALA A 446 -20.40 4.26 19.59
CA ALA A 446 -19.82 5.36 20.37
C ALA A 446 -19.61 5.04 21.86
N LEU A 447 -20.64 4.54 22.55
CA LEU A 447 -20.55 4.11 23.95
C LEU A 447 -19.69 2.85 24.14
N ARG A 448 -19.63 1.99 23.12
CA ARG A 448 -18.84 0.75 23.14
C ARG A 448 -17.36 1.02 22.97
N LEU A 449 -16.97 1.97 22.12
CA LEU A 449 -15.56 2.35 21.93
C LEU A 449 -14.99 2.96 23.20
N GLU A 450 -15.76 3.83 23.88
CA GLU A 450 -15.32 4.41 25.16
C GLU A 450 -15.11 3.33 26.23
N LYS A 451 -16.08 2.39 26.37
CA LYS A 451 -15.94 1.24 27.28
C LYS A 451 -14.75 0.34 26.93
N ALA A 452 -14.52 0.10 25.64
CA ALA A 452 -13.39 -0.69 25.15
C ALA A 452 -12.06 0.02 25.45
N ALA A 453 -11.97 1.34 25.20
CA ALA A 453 -10.78 2.13 25.51
C ALA A 453 -10.46 2.13 27.01
N LEU A 454 -11.47 2.30 27.87
CA LEU A 454 -11.33 2.17 29.33
C LEU A 454 -10.78 0.80 29.73
N SER A 455 -11.31 -0.28 29.14
CA SER A 455 -10.86 -1.64 29.44
C SER A 455 -9.42 -1.88 28.98
N LEU A 456 -9.07 -1.40 27.78
CA LEU A 456 -7.71 -1.51 27.22
C LEU A 456 -6.70 -0.69 28.03
N ALA A 457 -7.05 0.54 28.41
CA ALA A 457 -6.19 1.40 29.22
C ALA A 457 -6.02 0.89 30.66
N GLY A 458 -7.01 0.18 31.21
CA GLY A 458 -6.89 -0.49 32.50
C GLY A 458 -5.94 -1.69 32.48
N VAL A 459 -5.85 -2.38 31.34
CA VAL A 459 -4.98 -3.56 31.13
C VAL A 459 -3.55 -3.15 30.75
N LEU A 460 -3.40 -2.18 29.84
CA LEU A 460 -2.13 -1.77 29.27
C LEU A 460 -1.50 -0.64 30.08
N THR A 461 -0.73 -1.01 31.09
CA THR A 461 -0.14 -0.05 32.05
C THR A 461 0.84 0.95 31.44
N SER A 462 1.47 0.62 30.31
CA SER A 462 2.41 1.50 29.58
C SER A 462 1.75 2.30 28.45
N ALA A 463 0.45 2.07 28.18
CA ALA A 463 -0.24 2.72 27.08
C ALA A 463 -0.31 4.23 27.31
N ARG A 464 0.02 5.00 26.26
CA ARG A 464 -0.11 6.46 26.20
C ARG A 464 -1.28 6.86 25.32
N TYR A 465 -1.50 6.10 24.25
CA TYR A 465 -2.56 6.38 23.28
C TYR A 465 -3.28 5.11 22.86
N VAL A 466 -4.60 5.22 22.76
CA VAL A 466 -5.50 4.17 22.25
C VAL A 466 -6.37 4.80 21.16
N PHE A 467 -6.31 4.24 19.96
CA PHE A 467 -7.11 4.64 18.80
C PHE A 467 -8.03 3.50 18.44
N LEU A 468 -9.34 3.75 18.40
CA LEU A 468 -10.33 2.76 18.00
C LEU A 468 -11.13 3.29 16.82
N THR A 469 -11.16 2.52 15.75
CA THR A 469 -11.93 2.82 14.55
C THR A 469 -12.83 1.65 14.21
N THR A 470 -14.08 1.94 13.92
CA THR A 470 -15.01 1.01 13.28
C THR A 470 -15.38 1.58 11.94
N ARG A 471 -15.25 0.78 10.89
CA ARG A 471 -15.57 1.21 9.53
C ARG A 471 -16.15 0.06 8.74
N GLY A 472 -16.80 0.35 7.63
CA GLY A 472 -17.32 -0.69 6.77
C GLY A 472 -18.37 -0.20 5.81
N PHE A 473 -18.90 -1.13 5.04
CA PHE A 473 -19.98 -0.87 4.11
C PHE A 473 -20.95 -2.04 4.01
N LEU A 474 -22.18 -1.70 3.64
CA LEU A 474 -23.20 -2.63 3.18
C LEU A 474 -23.29 -2.51 1.66
N ALA A 475 -23.27 -3.63 0.95
CA ALA A 475 -23.50 -3.66 -0.48
C ALA A 475 -24.68 -4.55 -0.82
N ASP A 476 -25.57 -4.05 -1.65
CA ASP A 476 -26.71 -4.79 -2.18
C ASP A 476 -26.44 -5.22 -3.62
N ARG A 477 -26.88 -6.42 -3.96
CA ARG A 477 -26.81 -6.93 -5.33
C ARG A 477 -27.66 -6.06 -6.24
N GLU A 478 -27.02 -5.47 -7.25
CA GLU A 478 -27.73 -4.83 -8.33
C GLU A 478 -28.20 -5.90 -9.32
N ARG A 479 -29.44 -5.78 -9.81
CA ARG A 479 -29.96 -6.68 -10.83
C ARG A 479 -29.41 -6.22 -12.18
N SER A 480 -28.44 -6.97 -12.70
CA SER A 480 -28.08 -6.92 -14.12
C SER A 480 -29.04 -7.80 -14.92
N ASP A 481 -29.37 -7.37 -16.13
CA ASP A 481 -30.10 -8.18 -17.12
C ASP A 481 -29.21 -9.31 -17.69
N ASP A 482 -27.89 -9.22 -17.53
CA ASP A 482 -26.94 -10.30 -17.82
C ASP A 482 -26.73 -11.19 -16.59
N GLU A 483 -27.10 -12.48 -16.70
CA GLU A 483 -26.99 -13.47 -15.61
C GLU A 483 -25.56 -13.71 -15.11
N TRP A 484 -24.55 -13.22 -15.83
CA TRP A 484 -23.12 -13.46 -15.57
C TRP A 484 -22.35 -12.26 -15.02
N VAL A 485 -22.94 -11.05 -15.04
CA VAL A 485 -22.28 -9.83 -14.54
C VAL A 485 -22.94 -9.41 -13.23
N TYR A 486 -22.19 -9.49 -12.13
CA TYR A 486 -22.70 -9.17 -10.80
C TYR A 486 -22.15 -7.81 -10.36
N THR A 487 -22.91 -6.74 -10.57
CA THR A 487 -22.58 -5.44 -9.99
C THR A 487 -23.11 -5.33 -8.56
N TRP A 488 -22.30 -4.69 -7.71
CA TRP A 488 -22.61 -4.45 -6.32
C TRP A 488 -22.78 -2.97 -6.10
N ARG A 489 -23.92 -2.59 -5.53
CA ARG A 489 -24.16 -1.21 -5.16
C ARG A 489 -23.97 -1.07 -3.66
N VAL A 490 -23.00 -0.26 -3.26
CA VAL A 490 -22.84 0.13 -1.85
C VAL A 490 -24.08 0.92 -1.44
N SER A 491 -24.83 0.39 -0.47
CA SER A 491 -26.04 1.01 0.06
C SER A 491 -25.76 1.87 1.29
N GLU A 492 -24.71 1.54 2.05
CA GLU A 492 -24.31 2.29 3.23
C GLU A 492 -22.80 2.22 3.44
N ARG A 493 -22.20 3.31 3.92
CA ARG A 493 -20.83 3.36 4.45
C ARG A 493 -20.83 4.04 5.81
N TRP A 494 -19.96 3.57 6.69
CA TRP A 494 -19.70 4.23 7.95
C TRP A 494 -18.20 4.24 8.26
N LEU A 495 -17.76 5.31 8.91
CA LEU A 495 -16.43 5.48 9.45
C LEU A 495 -16.59 6.24 10.76
N ILE A 496 -16.25 5.58 11.87
CA ILE A 496 -16.33 6.16 13.20
C ILE A 496 -15.00 5.89 13.87
N SER A 497 -14.24 6.96 14.13
CA SER A 497 -12.95 6.89 14.81
C SER A 497 -12.99 7.72 16.08
N ARG A 498 -12.37 7.18 17.14
CA ARG A 498 -12.17 7.88 18.40
C ARG A 498 -10.79 7.55 18.94
N ALA A 499 -10.20 8.53 19.61
CA ALA A 499 -8.85 8.43 20.13
C ALA A 499 -8.80 8.95 21.56
N TRP A 500 -7.98 8.31 22.38
CA TRP A 500 -7.79 8.72 23.77
C TRP A 500 -6.31 8.75 24.13
N ARG A 501 -5.95 9.75 24.93
CA ARG A 501 -4.72 9.76 25.69
C ARG A 501 -4.97 9.16 27.07
N VAL A 502 -4.15 8.20 27.45
CA VAL A 502 -4.16 7.58 28.77
C VAL A 502 -3.34 8.44 29.73
N ALA A 503 -3.98 9.00 30.76
CA ALA A 503 -3.26 9.73 31.79
C ALA A 503 -2.56 8.74 32.73
N GLY A 504 -1.25 8.60 32.57
CA GLY A 504 -0.41 7.85 33.50
C GLY A 504 0.00 8.67 34.74
N PRO A 505 0.50 8.02 35.82
CA PRO A 505 1.09 8.69 37.00
C PRO A 505 2.28 9.62 36.73
N TRP A 506 2.68 9.78 35.47
CA TRP A 506 3.88 10.46 34.97
C TRP A 506 3.53 11.90 34.54
N ALA A 507 2.23 12.23 34.51
CA ALA A 507 1.73 13.59 34.40
C ALA A 507 2.02 14.35 35.71
N HIS A 508 3.28 14.75 35.89
CA HIS A 508 3.69 15.72 36.90
C HIS A 508 2.94 17.02 36.65
N ASN A 509 1.74 17.15 37.24
CA ASN A 509 1.04 18.40 37.61
C ASN A 509 -0.36 18.17 38.21
N ALA A 510 -0.84 16.94 38.41
CA ALA A 510 -2.07 16.69 39.18
C ALA A 510 -1.72 16.33 40.63
N ARG A 511 -2.16 17.19 41.55
CA ARG A 511 -2.06 16.98 43.01
C ARG A 511 -2.60 15.61 43.39
N GLU A 512 -1.92 15.01 44.36
CA GLU A 512 -2.27 13.83 45.14
C GLU A 512 -3.79 13.56 45.24
N SER A 513 -4.25 12.66 44.39
CA SER A 513 -5.41 11.82 44.67
C SER A 513 -5.23 10.52 43.90
N GLN A 514 -5.12 9.42 44.63
CA GLN A 514 -5.30 8.07 44.11
C GLN A 514 -6.60 8.03 43.31
N SER A 515 -6.53 7.90 41.99
CA SER A 515 -7.71 7.72 41.16
C SER A 515 -7.29 7.17 39.80
N GLU A 516 -8.12 6.26 39.30
CA GLU A 516 -8.14 5.57 38.02
C GLU A 516 -7.43 6.30 36.87
N SER A 517 -6.81 5.53 35.97
CA SER A 517 -6.28 6.03 34.71
C SER A 517 -7.34 6.86 33.99
N SER A 518 -7.21 8.19 34.05
CA SER A 518 -8.17 9.07 33.39
C SER A 518 -7.91 9.06 31.89
N LEU A 519 -8.92 8.70 31.12
CA LEU A 519 -8.88 8.79 29.66
C LEU A 519 -9.33 10.19 29.24
N VAL A 520 -8.52 10.82 28.38
CA VAL A 520 -8.86 12.10 27.77
C VAL A 520 -9.06 11.85 26.29
N GLU A 521 -10.30 12.02 25.82
CA GLU A 521 -10.62 11.95 24.39
C GLU A 521 -9.86 13.05 23.65
N LEU A 522 -9.28 12.68 22.51
CA LEU A 522 -8.52 13.57 21.64
C LEU A 522 -9.40 14.08 20.51
N ASP A 523 -9.11 15.30 20.08
CA ASP A 523 -9.66 15.84 18.84
C ASP A 523 -9.16 15.03 17.63
N GLU A 524 -9.99 14.92 16.60
CA GLU A 524 -9.73 14.11 15.40
C GLU A 524 -8.45 14.53 14.68
N ALA A 525 -8.26 15.84 14.44
CA ALA A 525 -7.07 16.35 13.73
C ALA A 525 -5.79 16.09 14.53
N PHE A 526 -5.88 16.14 15.85
CA PHE A 526 -4.75 15.82 16.72
C PHE A 526 -4.45 14.31 16.76
N ALA A 527 -5.50 13.48 16.71
CA ALA A 527 -5.35 12.03 16.64
C ALA A 527 -4.68 11.60 15.33
N GLU A 528 -5.10 12.16 14.19
CA GLU A 528 -4.49 11.93 12.88
C GLU A 528 -3.01 12.31 12.86
N MET A 529 -2.68 13.50 13.37
CA MET A 529 -1.30 13.95 13.48
C MET A 529 -0.43 12.98 14.31
N ILE A 530 -0.94 12.44 15.42
CA ILE A 530 -0.19 11.45 16.21
C ILE A 530 -0.05 10.13 15.43
N MET A 531 -1.13 9.65 14.79
CA MET A 531 -1.08 8.43 14.00
C MET A 531 -0.04 8.52 12.88
N GLU A 532 0.08 9.68 12.23
CA GLU A 532 1.09 9.95 11.21
C GLU A 532 2.52 9.98 11.79
N GLN A 533 2.73 10.72 12.88
CA GLN A 533 4.04 10.85 13.51
C GLN A 533 4.56 9.52 14.08
N GLU A 534 3.65 8.70 14.60
CA GLU A 534 3.98 7.40 15.21
C GLU A 534 3.85 6.23 14.23
N GLU A 535 3.59 6.52 12.95
CA GLU A 535 3.46 5.56 11.85
C GLU A 535 2.48 4.41 12.14
N LEU A 536 1.35 4.72 12.77
CA LEU A 536 0.28 3.76 13.06
C LEU A 536 -0.61 3.55 11.84
N PHE A 537 -0.01 3.41 10.64
CA PHE A 537 -0.73 3.34 9.37
C PHE A 537 -1.44 2.00 9.15
N LEU A 538 -2.43 2.02 8.28
CA LEU A 538 -3.03 0.82 7.70
C LEU A 538 -2.23 0.42 6.46
N SER A 539 -2.31 -0.85 6.04
CA SER A 539 -1.71 -1.22 4.76
C SER A 539 -2.60 -0.71 3.61
N LEU A 540 -2.00 -0.55 2.42
CA LEU A 540 -2.76 -0.20 1.23
C LEU A 540 -3.94 -1.17 1.03
N GLN A 541 -3.72 -2.48 1.24
CA GLN A 541 -4.76 -3.48 1.14
C GLN A 541 -5.95 -3.22 2.09
N ASP A 542 -5.68 -2.82 3.33
CA ASP A 542 -6.77 -2.48 4.26
C ASP A 542 -7.56 -1.26 3.76
N GLU A 543 -6.88 -0.27 3.19
CA GLU A 543 -7.52 0.92 2.59
C GLU A 543 -8.33 0.56 1.34
N ILE A 544 -7.81 -0.32 0.47
CA ILE A 544 -8.54 -0.88 -0.68
C ILE A 544 -9.81 -1.57 -0.21
N ASN A 545 -9.69 -2.45 0.78
CA ASN A 545 -10.82 -3.22 1.30
C ASN A 545 -11.91 -2.28 1.85
N HIS A 546 -11.55 -1.14 2.45
CA HIS A 546 -12.54 -0.14 2.91
C HIS A 546 -13.34 0.49 1.77
N THR A 547 -12.68 0.80 0.65
CA THR A 547 -13.34 1.43 -0.51
C THR A 547 -14.20 0.46 -1.31
N GLY A 548 -14.14 -0.84 -0.98
CA GLY A 548 -14.85 -1.91 -1.70
C GLY A 548 -14.15 -2.32 -3.00
N GLY A 549 -12.86 -2.01 -3.17
CA GLY A 549 -12.05 -2.33 -4.36
C GLY A 549 -12.36 -1.49 -5.61
N TYR A 550 -13.51 -0.82 -5.67
CA TYR A 550 -13.98 -0.10 -6.86
C TYR A 550 -13.76 1.43 -6.84
N GLU A 551 -13.33 2.02 -5.72
CA GLU A 551 -13.30 3.49 -5.56
C GLU A 551 -11.90 4.13 -5.48
N LEU A 552 -10.81 3.36 -5.55
CA LEU A 552 -9.46 3.93 -5.47
C LEU A 552 -9.02 4.76 -6.68
N TRP A 553 -9.90 5.03 -7.64
CA TRP A 553 -9.61 5.88 -8.81
C TRP A 553 -10.67 6.95 -9.12
N GLN A 554 -11.49 7.34 -8.15
CA GLN A 554 -12.33 8.53 -8.30
C GLN A 554 -11.99 9.55 -7.20
N PRO A 555 -11.38 10.71 -7.53
CA PRO A 555 -11.40 11.82 -6.60
C PRO A 555 -12.87 12.20 -6.37
N GLU A 556 -13.25 12.39 -5.11
CA GLU A 556 -14.60 12.75 -4.73
C GLU A 556 -15.17 13.86 -5.64
N PRO A 557 -16.38 13.69 -6.17
CA PRO A 557 -17.05 14.78 -6.88
C PRO A 557 -17.46 15.85 -5.86
N ASN A 558 -16.90 17.05 -6.02
CA ASN A 558 -17.45 18.27 -5.39
C ASN A 558 -18.89 18.53 -5.84
#